data_AF-A0A497DLC6-F1
#
_entry.id   AF-A0A497DLC6-F1
#
_cell.length_a   1.000
_cell.length_b   1.000
_cell.length_c   1.000
_cell.angle_alpha   90.00
_cell.angle_beta   90.00
_cell.angle_gamma   90.00
#
_symmetry.space_group_name_H-M   'P 1'
#
loop_
_entity.id
_entity.type
_entity.pdbx_description
1 polymer ?
#
loop_
_entity_poly.entity_id
_entity_poly.type
_entity_poly.pdbx_seq_one_letter_code
_entity_poly.pdbx_strand_id
1 'polypeptide(L)'
;MPRDKLLNTYSERIRHFDEALRLQTRRINLLSLARFVVLVSIIWFLVLGIKTNAFLFYILSALMLVLFLYLVGIFNRHKGERELLRQLLLLNEKELACLKHDFHDLPDGSEHADTSHPWSHDLDLFGKGSLFQYLNRSSTLKGSAMLAALLTSEPGTAETILHRQKIISDLKDRIDFRQHFTASGELIKEKEGDHKDISHWLDTSTYISKYRWLFYLALGVSLLSVFIVIWGIFDPSRFLILLYLFVLNLTVLS
;
A
#
# COMPACT_ATOMS: atom_id res chain seq x y z
N MET A 1 8.96 28.29 11.79
CA MET A 1 8.00 29.13 11.04
C MET A 1 6.94 29.64 12.02
N PRO A 2 6.45 30.87 11.87
CA PRO A 2 5.30 31.37 12.64
C PRO A 2 4.08 30.48 12.43
N ARG A 3 3.20 30.38 13.43
CA ARG A 3 1.97 29.57 13.38
C ARG A 3 1.10 29.90 12.18
N ASP A 4 0.89 31.19 11.90
CA ASP A 4 0.04 31.65 10.80
C ASP A 4 0.57 31.21 9.44
N LYS A 5 1.91 31.21 9.28
CA LYS A 5 2.55 30.70 8.07
C LYS A 5 2.30 29.20 7.90
N LEU A 6 2.36 28.43 8.97
CA LEU A 6 2.10 26.97 8.93
C LEU A 6 0.63 26.67 8.60
N LEU A 7 -0.31 27.43 9.17
CA LEU A 7 -1.74 27.31 8.86
C LEU A 7 -2.00 27.53 7.36
N ASN A 8 -1.41 28.56 6.78
CA ASN A 8 -1.52 28.82 5.34
C ASN A 8 -0.87 27.71 4.52
N THR A 9 0.35 27.30 4.86
CA THR A 9 1.07 26.22 4.15
C THR A 9 0.26 24.91 4.13
N TYR A 10 -0.29 24.47 5.26
CA TYR A 10 -1.09 23.25 5.30
C TYR A 10 -2.42 23.39 4.56
N SER A 11 -3.09 24.54 4.67
CA SER A 11 -4.34 24.80 3.94
C SER A 11 -4.14 24.80 2.42
N GLU A 12 -3.05 25.40 1.93
CA GLU A 12 -2.69 25.38 0.50
C GLU A 12 -2.38 23.95 0.01
N ARG A 13 -1.65 23.18 0.83
CA ARG A 13 -1.29 21.80 0.50
C ARG A 13 -2.49 20.86 0.51
N ILE A 14 -3.44 21.03 1.43
CA ILE A 14 -4.73 20.32 1.43
C ILE A 14 -5.44 20.56 0.09
N ARG A 15 -5.60 21.82 -0.33
CA ARG A 15 -6.23 22.15 -1.61
C ARG A 15 -5.48 21.51 -2.79
N HIS A 16 -4.16 21.63 -2.81
CA HIS A 16 -3.32 21.06 -3.87
C HIS A 16 -3.45 19.53 -3.96
N PHE A 17 -3.36 18.82 -2.82
CA PHE A 17 -3.46 17.36 -2.81
C PHE A 17 -4.88 16.86 -3.06
N ASP A 18 -5.92 17.58 -2.63
CA ASP A 18 -7.31 17.26 -2.97
C ASP A 18 -7.56 17.39 -4.49
N GLU A 19 -7.10 18.48 -5.11
CA GLU A 19 -7.18 18.65 -6.57
C GLU A 19 -6.42 17.55 -7.32
N ALA A 20 -5.20 17.24 -6.91
CA ALA A 20 -4.40 16.15 -7.48
C ALA A 20 -5.09 14.79 -7.31
N LEU A 21 -5.69 14.53 -6.15
CA LEU A 21 -6.42 13.29 -5.85
C LEU A 21 -7.66 13.13 -6.74
N ARG A 22 -8.42 14.21 -6.97
CA ARG A 22 -9.58 14.22 -7.87
C ARG A 22 -9.17 13.95 -9.31
N LEU A 23 -8.12 14.61 -9.80
CA LEU A 23 -7.58 14.40 -11.15
C LEU A 23 -7.11 12.96 -11.35
N GLN A 24 -6.37 12.42 -10.38
CA GLN A 24 -5.88 11.04 -10.42
C GLN A 24 -7.04 10.03 -10.36
N THR A 25 -8.07 10.30 -9.57
CA THR A 25 -9.27 9.46 -9.50
C THR A 25 -10.01 9.42 -10.84
N ARG A 26 -10.13 10.56 -11.55
CA ARG A 26 -10.71 10.60 -12.90
C ARG A 26 -9.90 9.74 -13.88
N ARG A 27 -8.56 9.83 -13.86
CA ARG A 27 -7.68 9.00 -14.70
C ARG A 27 -7.87 7.51 -14.43
N ILE A 28 -7.94 7.12 -13.16
CA ILE A 28 -8.19 5.73 -12.76
C ILE A 28 -9.56 5.24 -13.26
N ASN A 29 -10.60 6.07 -13.16
CA ASN A 29 -11.94 5.69 -13.63
C ASN A 29 -11.96 5.51 -15.17
N LEU A 30 -11.30 6.39 -15.92
CA LEU A 30 -11.13 6.23 -17.37
C LEU A 30 -10.36 4.95 -17.73
N LEU A 31 -9.26 4.67 -17.02
CA LEU A 31 -8.52 3.42 -17.20
C LEU A 31 -9.35 2.19 -16.85
N SER A 32 -10.20 2.28 -15.81
CA SER A 32 -11.12 1.20 -15.44
C SER A 32 -12.15 0.92 -16.53
N LEU A 33 -12.72 1.99 -17.12
CA LEU A 33 -13.64 1.87 -18.25
C LEU A 33 -12.94 1.29 -19.48
N ALA A 34 -11.74 1.79 -19.82
CA ALA A 34 -10.96 1.28 -20.94
C ALA A 34 -10.64 -0.22 -20.78
N ARG A 35 -10.22 -0.65 -19.58
CA ARG A 35 -10.00 -2.07 -19.27
C ARG A 35 -11.25 -2.91 -19.44
N PHE A 36 -12.41 -2.40 -19.00
CA PHE A 36 -13.68 -3.09 -19.16
C PHE A 36 -14.05 -3.26 -20.65
N VAL A 37 -13.92 -2.20 -21.44
CA VAL A 37 -14.16 -2.25 -22.89
C VAL A 37 -13.24 -3.27 -23.56
N VAL A 38 -11.93 -3.25 -23.27
CA VAL A 38 -10.97 -4.22 -23.82
C VAL A 38 -11.33 -5.64 -23.40
N LEU A 39 -11.74 -5.88 -22.15
CA LEU A 39 -12.18 -7.20 -21.69
C LEU A 39 -13.39 -7.72 -22.47
N VAL A 40 -14.39 -6.86 -22.70
CA VAL A 40 -15.56 -7.20 -23.52
C VAL A 40 -15.15 -7.49 -24.96
N SER A 41 -14.22 -6.70 -25.53
CA SER A 41 -13.69 -6.93 -26.88
C SER A 41 -12.95 -8.27 -27.01
N ILE A 42 -12.21 -8.71 -25.99
CA ILE A 42 -11.57 -10.05 -25.97
C ILE A 42 -12.64 -11.14 -26.15
N ILE A 43 -13.69 -11.11 -25.31
CA ILE A 43 -14.77 -12.10 -25.37
C ILE A 43 -15.48 -12.05 -26.72
N TRP A 44 -15.77 -10.84 -27.22
CA TRP A 44 -16.42 -10.64 -28.51
C TRP A 44 -15.63 -11.26 -29.66
N PHE A 45 -14.32 -10.99 -29.76
CA PHE A 45 -13.48 -11.57 -30.81
C PHE A 45 -13.35 -13.08 -30.68
N LEU A 46 -13.30 -13.61 -29.45
CA LEU A 46 -13.27 -15.04 -29.22
C LEU A 46 -14.55 -15.72 -29.75
N VAL A 47 -15.73 -15.19 -29.41
CA VAL A 47 -17.02 -15.70 -29.91
C VAL A 47 -17.11 -15.59 -31.44
N LEU A 48 -16.61 -14.50 -32.02
CA LEU A 48 -16.61 -14.31 -33.46
C LEU A 48 -15.67 -15.31 -34.16
N GLY A 49 -14.49 -15.56 -33.60
CA GLY A 49 -13.55 -16.59 -34.06
C GLY A 49 -14.15 -17.99 -34.09
N ILE A 50 -14.93 -18.34 -33.07
CA ILE A 50 -15.69 -19.61 -33.03
C ILE A 50 -16.77 -19.65 -34.12
N LYS A 51 -17.56 -18.58 -34.25
CA LYS A 51 -18.68 -18.54 -35.21
C LYS A 51 -18.23 -18.58 -36.67
N THR A 52 -17.14 -17.90 -37.01
CA THR A 52 -16.68 -17.78 -38.39
C THR A 52 -15.56 -18.76 -38.74
N ASN A 53 -15.06 -19.53 -37.76
CA ASN A 53 -13.84 -20.37 -37.87
C ASN A 53 -12.63 -19.61 -38.46
N ALA A 54 -12.55 -18.29 -38.22
CA ALA A 54 -11.50 -17.45 -38.79
C ALA A 54 -10.36 -17.26 -37.78
N PHE A 55 -9.17 -17.77 -38.11
CA PHE A 55 -7.99 -17.72 -37.23
C PHE A 55 -7.59 -16.30 -36.81
N LEU A 56 -7.84 -15.31 -37.68
CA LEU A 56 -7.55 -13.90 -37.44
C LEU A 56 -8.18 -13.37 -36.14
N PHE A 57 -9.39 -13.80 -35.77
CA PHE A 57 -10.05 -13.33 -34.56
C PHE A 57 -9.41 -13.86 -33.27
N TYR A 58 -8.78 -15.04 -33.31
CA TYR A 58 -7.99 -15.52 -32.17
C TYR A 58 -6.72 -14.68 -31.98
N ILE A 59 -6.05 -14.30 -33.06
CA ILE A 59 -4.89 -13.38 -33.00
C ILE A 59 -5.32 -12.04 -32.41
N LEU A 60 -6.45 -11.49 -32.86
CA LEU A 60 -6.95 -10.21 -32.37
C LEU A 60 -7.35 -10.27 -30.90
N SER A 61 -7.97 -11.37 -30.47
CA SER A 61 -8.26 -11.64 -29.06
C SER A 61 -6.99 -11.71 -28.22
N ALA A 62 -5.94 -12.39 -28.70
CA ALA A 62 -4.65 -12.45 -28.03
C ALA A 62 -3.97 -11.07 -27.93
N LEU A 63 -4.05 -10.25 -28.98
CA LEU A 63 -3.53 -8.88 -28.96
C LEU A 63 -4.27 -8.01 -27.93
N MET A 64 -5.59 -8.13 -27.86
CA MET A 64 -6.40 -7.42 -26.85
C MET A 64 -6.06 -7.87 -25.43
N LEU A 65 -5.70 -9.15 -25.23
CA LEU A 65 -5.23 -9.64 -23.93
C LEU A 65 -3.91 -8.97 -23.51
N VAL A 66 -2.96 -8.84 -24.43
CA VAL A 66 -1.69 -8.11 -24.15
C VAL A 66 -1.97 -6.65 -23.78
N LEU A 67 -2.86 -5.98 -24.53
CA LEU A 67 -3.29 -4.62 -24.24
C LEU A 67 -3.95 -4.53 -22.85
N PHE A 68 -4.80 -5.49 -22.49
CA PHE A 68 -5.44 -5.53 -21.17
C PHE A 68 -4.42 -5.62 -20.04
N LEU A 69 -3.43 -6.51 -20.14
CA LEU A 69 -2.37 -6.65 -19.14
C LEU A 69 -1.53 -5.37 -19.00
N TYR A 70 -1.22 -4.72 -20.13
CA TYR A 70 -0.54 -3.42 -20.13
C TYR A 70 -1.35 -2.35 -19.38
N LEU A 71 -2.66 -2.24 -19.67
CA LEU A 71 -3.56 -1.32 -18.98
C LEU A 71 -3.68 -1.64 -17.47
N VAL A 72 -3.65 -2.92 -17.07
CA VAL A 72 -3.62 -3.33 -15.65
C VAL A 72 -2.40 -2.76 -14.94
N GLY A 73 -1.21 -2.84 -15.56
CA GLY A 73 0.02 -2.27 -15.01
C GLY A 73 -0.08 -0.75 -14.80
N ILE A 74 -0.55 -0.02 -15.81
CA ILE A 74 -0.76 1.44 -15.71
C ILE A 74 -1.79 1.78 -14.62
N PHE A 75 -2.91 1.05 -14.59
CA PHE A 75 -3.95 1.23 -13.57
C PHE A 75 -3.39 1.05 -12.15
N ASN A 76 -2.61 -0.01 -11.92
CA ASN A 76 -2.03 -0.29 -10.61
C ASN A 76 -1.03 0.80 -10.19
N ARG A 77 -0.22 1.30 -11.12
CA ARG A 77 0.67 2.45 -10.86
C ARG A 77 -0.12 3.68 -10.42
N HIS A 78 -1.14 4.07 -11.17
CA HIS A 78 -1.96 5.24 -10.81
C HIS A 78 -2.72 5.05 -9.51
N LYS A 79 -3.17 3.82 -9.21
CA LYS A 79 -3.80 3.46 -7.94
C LYS A 79 -2.85 3.67 -6.76
N GLY A 80 -1.56 3.30 -6.90
CA GLY A 80 -0.53 3.56 -5.90
C GLY A 80 -0.27 5.04 -5.68
N GLU A 81 -0.10 5.81 -6.77
CA GLU A 81 0.05 7.27 -6.72
C GLU A 81 -1.16 7.95 -6.04
N ARG A 82 -2.38 7.49 -6.31
CA ARG A 82 -3.60 7.99 -5.67
C ARG A 82 -3.59 7.76 -4.15
N GLU A 83 -3.11 6.59 -3.72
CA GLU A 83 -3.06 6.28 -2.29
C GLU A 83 -2.02 7.14 -1.56
N LEU A 84 -0.85 7.39 -2.17
CA LEU A 84 0.12 8.34 -1.63
C LEU A 84 -0.47 9.76 -1.52
N LEU A 85 -1.16 10.25 -2.55
CA LEU A 85 -1.83 11.56 -2.51
C LEU A 85 -2.88 11.63 -1.40
N ARG A 86 -3.64 10.56 -1.19
CA ARG A 86 -4.60 10.46 -0.09
C ARG A 86 -3.90 10.54 1.26
N GLN A 87 -2.81 9.82 1.47
CA GLN A 87 -2.06 9.88 2.74
C GLN A 87 -1.47 11.27 2.98
N LEU A 88 -0.96 11.94 1.93
CA LEU A 88 -0.49 13.33 2.02
C LEU A 88 -1.62 14.29 2.39
N LEU A 89 -2.81 14.15 1.79
CA LEU A 89 -3.99 14.95 2.13
C LEU A 89 -4.36 14.77 3.61
N LEU A 90 -4.56 13.52 4.04
CA LEU A 90 -4.90 13.17 5.43
C LEU A 90 -3.86 13.69 6.42
N LEU A 91 -2.56 13.58 6.09
CA LEU A 91 -1.50 14.10 6.94
C LEU A 91 -1.59 15.61 7.12
N ASN A 92 -1.83 16.39 6.05
CA ASN A 92 -1.97 17.84 6.19
C ASN A 92 -3.25 18.24 6.95
N GLU A 93 -4.35 17.49 6.79
CA GLU A 93 -5.57 17.69 7.58
C GLU A 93 -5.32 17.43 9.07
N LYS A 94 -4.63 16.33 9.41
CA LYS A 94 -4.21 16.01 10.78
C LYS A 94 -3.33 17.12 11.37
N GLU A 95 -2.31 17.58 10.63
CA GLU A 95 -1.42 18.65 11.11
C GLU A 95 -2.17 19.98 11.30
N LEU A 96 -3.13 20.29 10.42
CA LEU A 96 -3.96 21.49 10.56
C LEU A 96 -4.83 21.42 11.82
N ALA A 97 -5.40 20.25 12.14
CA ALA A 97 -6.15 20.02 13.38
C ALA A 97 -5.23 20.14 14.62
N CYS A 98 -4.04 19.54 14.57
CA CYS A 98 -3.05 19.64 15.65
C CYS A 98 -2.64 21.09 15.93
N LEU A 99 -2.45 21.93 14.90
CA LEU A 99 -2.18 23.36 15.07
C LEU A 99 -3.32 24.13 15.75
N LYS A 100 -4.53 23.57 15.77
CA LYS A 100 -5.71 24.09 16.48
C LYS A 100 -5.90 23.44 17.85
N HIS A 101 -4.93 22.65 18.33
CA HIS A 101 -5.00 21.84 19.55
C HIS A 101 -6.08 20.75 19.50
N ASP A 102 -6.47 20.32 18.29
CA ASP A 102 -7.37 19.20 18.09
C ASP A 102 -6.57 17.98 17.64
N PHE A 103 -6.07 17.22 18.62
CA PHE A 103 -5.19 16.05 18.40
C PHE A 103 -5.64 14.80 19.19
N HIS A 104 -6.86 14.82 19.73
CA HIS A 104 -7.37 13.74 20.59
C HIS A 104 -7.58 12.41 19.87
N ASP A 105 -7.64 12.43 18.53
CA ASP A 105 -7.77 11.25 17.68
C ASP A 105 -6.41 10.59 17.34
N LEU A 106 -5.30 11.19 17.74
CA LEU A 106 -3.97 10.59 17.57
C LEU A 106 -3.73 9.48 18.60
N PRO A 107 -2.84 8.49 18.31
CA PRO A 107 -2.44 7.49 19.30
C PRO A 107 -1.90 8.14 20.55
N ASP A 108 -2.47 7.79 21.70
CA ASP A 108 -2.20 8.45 22.97
C ASP A 108 -1.04 7.82 23.77
N GLY A 109 -0.55 6.67 23.31
CA GLY A 109 0.59 5.97 23.89
C GLY A 109 0.30 5.34 25.24
N SER A 110 -0.97 5.13 25.59
CA SER A 110 -1.35 4.47 26.85
C SER A 110 -0.68 3.11 27.05
N GLU A 111 -0.37 2.40 25.95
CA GLU A 111 0.38 1.14 25.93
C GLU A 111 1.84 1.26 26.43
N HIS A 112 2.37 2.48 26.50
CA HIS A 112 3.72 2.78 26.98
C HIS A 112 3.74 3.37 28.39
N ALA A 113 2.58 3.58 29.01
CA ALA A 113 2.48 4.16 30.34
C ALA A 113 3.03 3.20 31.41
N ASP A 114 3.90 3.73 32.27
CA ASP A 114 4.45 3.02 33.43
C ASP A 114 4.30 3.89 34.68
N THR A 115 3.48 3.44 35.63
CA THR A 115 3.21 4.15 36.89
C THR A 115 4.39 4.13 37.85
N SER A 116 5.37 3.25 37.65
CA SER A 116 6.59 3.19 38.46
C SER A 116 7.67 4.17 38.00
N HIS A 117 7.46 4.82 36.85
CA HIS A 117 8.44 5.70 36.24
C HIS A 117 8.58 7.03 37.01
N PRO A 118 9.80 7.54 37.27
CA PRO A 118 10.00 8.65 38.20
C PRO A 118 9.30 9.98 37.83
N TRP A 119 9.02 10.21 36.55
CA TRP A 119 8.38 11.46 36.08
C TRP A 119 7.30 11.27 35.01
N SER A 120 6.95 10.02 34.65
CA SER A 120 6.03 9.79 33.52
C SER A 120 4.62 10.30 33.81
N HIS A 121 4.15 10.05 35.04
CA HIS A 121 2.85 10.49 35.51
C HIS A 121 2.81 12.01 35.75
N ASP A 122 3.84 12.57 36.39
CA ASP A 122 3.87 14.00 36.73
C ASP A 122 3.96 14.92 35.49
N LEU A 123 4.56 14.44 34.40
CA LEU A 123 4.69 15.17 33.14
C LEU A 123 3.59 14.85 32.11
N ASP A 124 2.57 14.08 32.50
CA ASP A 124 1.48 13.63 31.61
C ASP A 124 2.04 13.10 30.26
N LEU A 125 3.02 12.19 30.33
CA LEU A 125 3.72 11.72 29.13
C LEU A 125 2.83 10.88 28.21
N PHE A 126 1.89 10.11 28.75
CA PHE A 126 1.05 9.16 28.00
C PHE A 126 -0.43 9.31 28.35
N GLY A 127 -1.31 8.81 27.47
CA GLY A 127 -2.76 8.90 27.61
C GLY A 127 -3.35 10.13 26.94
N LYS A 128 -4.67 10.30 27.07
CA LYS A 128 -5.42 11.35 26.36
C LYS A 128 -4.98 12.75 26.80
N GLY A 129 -4.63 13.59 25.82
CA GLY A 129 -4.12 14.95 26.03
C GLY A 129 -2.62 15.02 26.35
N SER A 130 -1.91 13.88 26.32
CA SER A 130 -0.51 13.79 26.74
C SER A 130 0.48 14.44 25.79
N LEU A 131 1.70 14.64 26.30
CA LEU A 131 2.83 15.10 25.51
C LEU A 131 3.15 14.12 24.36
N PHE A 132 3.10 12.80 24.62
CA PHE A 132 3.30 11.79 23.59
C PHE A 132 2.25 11.90 22.48
N GLN A 133 0.96 12.01 22.84
CA GLN A 133 -0.11 12.14 21.86
C GLN A 133 0.10 13.35 20.94
N TYR A 134 0.54 14.48 21.52
CA TYR A 134 0.82 15.69 20.74
C TYR A 134 2.04 15.54 19.82
N LEU A 135 3.13 14.91 20.30
CA LEU A 135 4.39 14.81 19.57
C LEU A 135 4.45 13.68 18.54
N ASN A 136 3.72 12.58 18.76
CA ASN A 136 3.88 11.38 17.96
C ASN A 136 3.40 11.59 16.51
N ARG A 137 4.34 11.41 15.57
CA ARG A 137 4.11 11.38 14.11
C ARG A 137 4.79 10.18 13.47
N SER A 138 5.09 9.16 14.28
CA SER A 138 5.66 7.92 13.78
C SER A 138 4.62 7.16 12.96
N SER A 139 5.07 6.55 11.87
CA SER A 139 4.23 5.73 10.98
C SER A 139 4.45 4.22 11.23
N THR A 140 5.23 3.86 12.24
CA THR A 140 5.60 2.48 12.57
C THR A 140 5.53 2.25 14.08
N LEU A 141 5.19 1.04 14.49
CA LEU A 141 5.10 0.66 15.91
C LEU A 141 6.46 0.81 16.59
N LYS A 142 7.53 0.42 15.90
CA LYS A 142 8.91 0.60 16.39
C LYS A 142 9.29 2.07 16.56
N GLY A 143 8.85 2.93 15.64
CA GLY A 143 9.06 4.38 15.75
C GLY A 143 8.32 4.98 16.94
N SER A 144 7.08 4.54 17.17
CA SER A 144 6.24 4.91 18.31
C SER A 144 6.92 4.53 19.63
N ALA A 145 7.35 3.26 19.74
CA ALA A 145 8.07 2.75 20.91
C ALA A 145 9.41 3.47 21.14
N MET A 146 10.12 3.83 20.07
CA MET A 146 11.36 4.61 20.19
C MET A 146 11.10 6.02 20.74
N LEU A 147 10.03 6.68 20.30
CA LEU A 147 9.64 7.98 20.87
C LEU A 147 9.27 7.86 22.35
N ALA A 148 8.48 6.84 22.72
CA ALA A 148 8.13 6.59 24.11
C ALA A 148 9.37 6.39 24.98
N ALA A 149 10.30 5.54 24.53
CA ALA A 149 11.58 5.31 25.21
C ALA A 149 12.42 6.59 25.32
N LEU A 150 12.39 7.48 24.32
CA LEU A 150 13.09 8.76 24.36
C LEU A 150 12.50 9.74 25.39
N LEU A 151 11.19 9.66 25.68
CA LEU A 151 10.53 10.50 26.68
C LEU A 151 10.72 9.98 28.12
N THR A 152 10.89 8.67 28.28
CA THR A 152 11.09 8.02 29.58
C THR A 152 12.56 7.82 29.96
N SER A 153 13.48 7.81 29.01
CA SER A 153 14.91 7.67 29.35
C SER A 153 15.51 8.95 29.89
N GLU A 154 16.54 8.82 30.74
CA GLU A 154 17.36 9.97 31.13
C GLU A 154 17.93 10.69 29.88
N PRO A 155 18.01 12.03 29.91
CA PRO A 155 18.65 12.78 28.84
C PRO A 155 20.09 12.29 28.66
N GLY A 156 20.46 11.90 27.44
CA GLY A 156 21.83 11.48 27.12
C GLY A 156 22.84 12.62 27.32
N THR A 157 24.09 12.38 26.92
CA THR A 157 25.15 13.41 27.02
C THR A 157 24.79 14.67 26.22
N ALA A 158 25.36 15.82 26.61
CA ALA A 158 25.17 17.09 25.88
C ALA A 158 25.46 16.96 24.37
N GLU A 159 26.47 16.17 24.00
CA GLU A 159 26.81 15.87 22.61
C GLU A 159 25.65 15.17 21.87
N THR A 160 25.03 14.15 22.49
CA THR A 160 23.88 13.45 21.89
C THR A 160 22.68 14.36 21.70
N ILE A 161 22.44 15.26 22.64
CA ILE A 161 21.34 16.24 22.58
C ILE A 161 21.59 17.23 21.44
N LEU A 162 22.79 17.82 21.36
CA LEU A 162 23.16 18.75 20.29
C LEU A 162 23.10 18.09 18.91
N HIS A 163 23.50 16.82 18.82
CA HIS A 163 23.40 16.04 17.59
C HIS A 163 21.94 15.87 17.13
N ARG A 164 21.03 15.48 18.04
CA ARG A 164 19.59 15.38 17.74
C ARG A 164 18.98 16.73 17.35
N GLN A 165 19.33 17.80 18.06
CA GLN A 165 18.87 19.15 17.73
C GLN A 165 19.33 19.59 16.33
N LYS A 166 20.56 19.24 15.92
CA LYS A 166 21.06 19.49 14.57
C LYS A 166 20.25 18.74 13.52
N ILE A 167 19.91 17.47 13.75
CA ILE A 167 19.06 16.68 12.85
C ILE A 167 17.67 17.32 12.74
N ILE A 168 17.05 17.68 13.87
CA ILE A 168 15.74 18.35 13.89
C ILE A 168 15.80 19.67 13.13
N SER A 169 16.87 20.45 13.30
CA SER A 169 17.06 21.72 12.61
C SER A 169 17.18 21.55 11.09
N ASP A 170 17.89 20.53 10.60
CA ASP A 170 17.97 20.25 9.16
C ASP A 170 16.63 19.75 8.60
N LEU A 171 15.92 18.91 9.34
CA LEU A 171 14.63 18.37 8.90
C LEU A 171 13.49 19.39 8.95
N LYS A 172 13.55 20.39 9.83
CA LYS A 172 12.49 21.37 10.09
C LYS A 172 12.00 22.10 8.84
N ASP A 173 12.90 22.43 7.91
CA ASP A 173 12.54 23.18 6.70
C ASP A 173 12.23 22.27 5.50
N ARG A 174 12.48 20.96 5.60
CA ARG A 174 12.26 19.97 4.53
C ARG A 174 10.86 19.36 4.58
N ILE A 175 9.83 20.20 4.46
CA ILE A 175 8.43 19.79 4.67
C ILE A 175 7.95 18.72 3.66
N ASP A 176 8.40 18.76 2.41
CA ASP A 176 8.08 17.75 1.40
C ASP A 176 8.68 16.40 1.79
N PHE A 177 9.95 16.37 2.18
CA PHE A 177 10.62 15.16 2.61
C PHE A 177 9.91 14.52 3.81
N ARG A 178 9.64 15.31 4.87
CA ARG A 178 8.99 14.79 6.08
C ARG A 178 7.63 14.17 5.76
N GLN A 179 6.80 14.88 5.00
CA GLN A 179 5.47 14.39 4.68
C GLN A 179 5.48 13.20 3.73
N HIS A 180 6.36 13.17 2.72
CA HIS A 180 6.50 12.00 1.86
C HIS A 180 7.01 10.79 2.65
N PHE A 181 7.94 10.99 3.58
CA PHE A 181 8.45 9.93 4.45
C PHE A 181 7.33 9.35 5.33
N THR A 182 6.61 10.20 6.07
CA THR A 182 5.49 9.79 6.91
C THR A 182 4.37 9.13 6.09
N ALA A 183 3.94 9.77 4.99
CA ALA A 183 2.88 9.23 4.14
C ALA A 183 3.27 7.87 3.51
N SER A 184 4.55 7.68 3.14
CA SER A 184 5.01 6.39 2.61
C SER A 184 5.03 5.30 3.69
N GLY A 185 5.37 5.64 4.93
CA GLY A 185 5.27 4.72 6.06
C GLY A 185 3.83 4.30 6.35
N GLU A 186 2.89 5.24 6.30
CA GLU A 186 1.45 4.98 6.49
C GLU A 186 0.86 4.02 5.44
N LEU A 187 1.47 3.93 4.24
CA LEU A 187 1.05 2.98 3.21
C LEU A 187 1.31 1.51 3.59
N ILE A 188 2.28 1.25 4.47
CA ILE A 188 2.68 -0.10 4.86
C ILE A 188 1.62 -0.75 5.76
N LYS A 189 0.87 0.06 6.55
CA LYS A 189 -0.14 -0.40 7.51
C LYS A 189 0.35 -1.56 8.39
N GLU A 190 1.44 -1.30 9.10
CA GLU A 190 2.03 -2.27 10.04
C GLU A 190 1.00 -2.71 11.08
N LYS A 191 0.89 -4.02 11.30
CA LYS A 191 0.07 -4.61 12.36
C LYS A 191 0.96 -5.15 13.47
N GLU A 192 0.39 -5.22 14.68
CA GLU A 192 1.00 -5.97 15.77
C GLU A 192 1.17 -7.44 15.35
N GLY A 193 2.41 -7.93 15.40
CA GLY A 193 2.76 -9.28 14.99
C GLY A 193 3.52 -9.37 13.67
N ASP A 194 3.41 -8.39 12.76
CA ASP A 194 4.05 -8.44 11.43
C ASP A 194 5.57 -8.68 11.55
N HIS A 195 6.23 -8.03 12.52
CA HIS A 195 7.66 -8.23 12.74
C HIS A 195 8.00 -9.66 13.19
N LYS A 196 7.17 -10.25 14.08
CA LYS A 196 7.35 -11.62 14.56
C LYS A 196 7.10 -12.62 13.44
N ASP A 197 6.10 -12.36 12.60
CA ASP A 197 5.76 -13.19 11.45
C ASP A 197 6.87 -13.16 10.40
N ILE A 198 7.43 -11.97 10.12
CA ILE A 198 8.58 -11.83 9.22
C ILE A 198 9.81 -12.54 9.78
N SER A 199 10.13 -12.37 11.06
CA SER A 199 11.27 -13.07 11.67
C SER A 199 11.09 -14.58 11.64
N HIS A 200 9.88 -15.06 11.97
CA HIS A 200 9.56 -16.48 11.91
C HIS A 200 9.64 -17.02 10.48
N TRP A 201 9.17 -16.25 9.48
CA TRP A 201 9.29 -16.60 8.07
C TRP A 201 10.75 -16.70 7.62
N LEU A 202 11.61 -15.77 8.04
CA LEU A 202 13.05 -15.79 7.74
C LEU A 202 13.75 -17.01 8.36
N ASP A 203 13.31 -17.44 9.54
CA ASP A 203 13.85 -18.60 10.25
C ASP A 203 13.25 -19.94 9.77
N THR A 204 12.14 -19.91 9.03
CA THR A 204 11.48 -21.11 8.52
C THR A 204 12.23 -21.66 7.31
N SER A 205 12.71 -22.91 7.38
CA SER A 205 13.33 -23.57 6.22
C SER A 205 12.31 -23.73 5.09
N THR A 206 12.69 -23.35 3.87
CA THR A 206 11.77 -23.29 2.72
C THR A 206 11.13 -24.65 2.44
N TYR A 207 9.82 -24.76 2.64
CA TYR A 207 9.03 -26.00 2.44
C TYR A 207 9.19 -26.60 1.03
N ILE A 208 9.44 -25.73 0.04
CA ILE A 208 9.67 -26.10 -1.38
C ILE A 208 10.99 -26.88 -1.55
N SER A 209 12.03 -26.62 -0.74
CA SER A 209 13.28 -27.39 -0.83
C SER A 209 13.11 -28.83 -0.32
N LYS A 210 12.17 -29.03 0.62
CA LYS A 210 11.85 -30.34 1.22
C LYS A 210 10.94 -31.20 0.32
N TYR A 211 10.01 -30.60 -0.41
CA TYR A 211 9.04 -31.31 -1.26
C TYR A 211 9.09 -30.86 -2.72
N ARG A 212 10.23 -31.09 -3.39
CA ARG A 212 10.45 -30.72 -4.80
C ARG A 212 9.39 -31.25 -5.78
N TRP A 213 8.68 -32.33 -5.43
CA TRP A 213 7.58 -32.88 -6.23
C TRP A 213 6.40 -31.91 -6.34
N LEU A 214 6.14 -31.07 -5.33
CA LEU A 214 5.09 -30.04 -5.38
C LEU A 214 5.39 -28.98 -6.44
N PHE A 215 6.67 -28.66 -6.65
CA PHE A 215 7.08 -27.77 -7.73
C PHE A 215 6.79 -28.37 -9.11
N TYR A 216 7.14 -29.64 -9.32
CA TYR A 216 6.85 -30.33 -10.58
C TYR A 216 5.35 -30.55 -10.80
N LEU A 217 4.60 -30.79 -9.72
CA LEU A 217 3.13 -30.85 -9.74
C LEU A 217 2.55 -29.50 -10.17
N ALA A 218 2.94 -28.40 -9.54
CA ALA A 218 2.48 -27.05 -9.88
C ALA A 218 2.85 -26.67 -11.32
N LEU A 219 4.06 -27.02 -11.77
CA LEU A 219 4.49 -26.83 -13.15
C LEU A 219 3.64 -27.67 -14.12
N GLY A 220 3.41 -28.95 -13.80
CA GLY A 220 2.60 -29.85 -14.62
C GLY A 220 1.14 -29.40 -14.75
N VAL A 221 0.55 -28.94 -13.64
CA VAL A 221 -0.80 -28.36 -13.61
C VAL A 221 -0.87 -27.09 -14.46
N SER A 222 0.14 -26.22 -14.37
CA SER A 222 0.22 -25.00 -15.17
C SER A 222 0.35 -25.28 -16.67
N LEU A 223 1.20 -26.25 -17.04
CA LEU A 223 1.38 -26.67 -18.44
C LEU A 223 0.12 -27.33 -19.01
N LEU A 224 -0.57 -28.14 -18.21
CA LEU A 224 -1.85 -28.75 -18.60
C LEU A 224 -2.90 -27.68 -18.89
N SER A 225 -2.96 -26.62 -18.09
CA SER A 225 -3.88 -25.49 -18.29
C SER A 225 -3.59 -24.73 -19.59
N VAL A 226 -2.32 -24.49 -19.91
CA VAL A 226 -1.92 -23.90 -21.20
C VAL A 226 -2.30 -24.82 -22.37
N PHE A 227 -2.07 -26.12 -22.23
CA PHE A 227 -2.42 -27.11 -23.24
C PHE A 227 -3.93 -27.17 -23.52
N ILE A 228 -4.76 -27.14 -22.48
CA ILE A 228 -6.24 -27.11 -22.58
C ILE A 228 -6.70 -25.88 -23.39
N VAL A 229 -6.09 -24.72 -23.16
CA VAL A 229 -6.41 -23.49 -23.89
C VAL A 229 -6.00 -23.60 -25.36
N ILE A 230 -4.78 -24.09 -25.65
CA ILE A 230 -4.30 -24.29 -27.02
C ILE A 230 -5.19 -25.29 -27.77
N TRP A 231 -5.54 -26.41 -27.14
CA TRP A 231 -6.39 -27.43 -27.74
C TRP A 231 -7.80 -26.93 -28.04
N GLY A 232 -8.35 -26.09 -27.15
CA GLY A 232 -9.65 -25.45 -27.37
C GLY A 232 -9.71 -24.52 -28.58
N ILE A 233 -8.57 -24.00 -29.04
CA ILE A 233 -8.49 -23.19 -30.27
C ILE A 233 -8.65 -24.06 -31.52
N PHE A 234 -8.18 -25.32 -31.49
CA PHE A 234 -8.25 -26.24 -32.62
C PHE A 234 -9.59 -26.98 -32.74
N ASP A 235 -10.29 -27.21 -31.62
CA ASP A 235 -11.63 -27.82 -31.58
C ASP A 235 -12.64 -26.91 -30.86
N PRO A 236 -13.27 -25.96 -31.58
CA PRO A 236 -14.18 -24.97 -31.01
C PRO A 236 -15.42 -25.59 -30.35
N SER A 237 -15.78 -26.84 -30.72
CA SER A 237 -16.97 -27.52 -30.21
C SER A 237 -16.87 -27.84 -28.70
N ARG A 238 -15.64 -27.93 -28.17
CA ARG A 238 -15.35 -28.27 -26.77
C ARG A 238 -14.83 -27.08 -25.96
N PHE A 239 -14.70 -25.91 -26.58
CA PHE A 239 -14.08 -24.74 -25.96
C PHE A 239 -14.77 -24.30 -24.65
N LEU A 240 -16.11 -24.35 -24.58
CA LEU A 240 -16.84 -24.00 -23.35
C LEU A 240 -16.55 -24.95 -22.18
N ILE A 241 -16.38 -26.25 -22.46
CA ILE A 241 -16.05 -27.26 -21.46
C ILE A 241 -14.59 -27.08 -20.99
N LEU A 242 -13.68 -26.81 -21.93
CA LEU A 242 -12.26 -26.54 -21.65
C LEU A 242 -12.07 -25.23 -20.86
N LEU A 243 -12.87 -24.20 -21.14
CA LEU A 243 -12.89 -22.95 -20.39
C LEU A 243 -13.37 -23.16 -18.95
N TYR A 244 -14.41 -23.98 -18.75
CA TYR A 244 -14.88 -24.33 -17.41
C TYR A 244 -13.80 -25.10 -16.61
N LEU A 245 -13.12 -26.05 -17.26
CA LEU A 245 -12.00 -26.78 -16.64
C LEU A 245 -10.81 -25.88 -16.32
N PHE A 246 -10.51 -24.88 -17.16
CA PHE A 246 -9.47 -23.89 -16.91
C PHE A 246 -9.81 -23.00 -15.70
N VAL A 247 -11.06 -22.53 -15.59
CA VAL A 247 -11.53 -21.76 -14.44
C VAL A 247 -11.47 -22.59 -13.15
N LEU A 248 -11.89 -23.86 -13.22
CA LEU A 248 -11.81 -24.78 -12.08
C LEU A 248 -10.36 -25.03 -11.65
N ASN A 249 -9.45 -25.20 -12.61
CA ASN A 249 -8.02 -25.34 -12.33
C ASN A 249 -7.43 -24.10 -11.63
N LEU A 250 -7.81 -22.90 -12.09
CA LEU A 250 -7.43 -21.64 -11.45
C LEU A 250 -7.94 -21.50 -10.01
N THR A 251 -9.17 -21.95 -9.74
CA THR A 251 -9.73 -21.93 -8.37
C THR A 251 -9.09 -22.95 -7.42
N VAL A 252 -8.52 -24.04 -7.94
CA VAL A 252 -7.76 -25.02 -7.14
C VAL A 252 -6.34 -24.52 -6.84
N LEU A 253 -5.81 -23.63 -7.67
CA LEU A 253 -4.47 -23.07 -7.54
C LEU A 253 -4.41 -21.75 -6.75
N SER A 254 -5.54 -21.04 -6.59
CA SER A 254 -5.66 -19.79 -5.81
C SER A 254 -5.94 -20.06 -4.35
#